data_AF-Q2I159-F1
#
_entry.id   AF-Q2I159-F1
#
_cell.length_a   1.000
_cell.length_b   1.000
_cell.length_c   1.000
_cell.angle_alpha   90.00
_cell.angle_beta   90.00
_cell.angle_gamma   90.00
#
_symmetry.space_group_name_H-M   'P 1'
#
loop_
_entity.id
_entity.type
_entity.pdbx_description
1 polymer ?
#
loop_
_entity_poly.entity_id
_entity_poly.type
_entity_poly.pdbx_seq_one_letter_code
_entity_poly.pdbx_strand_id
1 'polypeptide(L)'
;DKQIKELLLGLLHVAKSFPLHFDETTLFAGDKTEAAKLKDDFRLTFKNISRIMDCVGCFKCRLWGKLQTQGLGTALKILFSEKQIETLPQSNSAKPSFQLSRQEIVSLFNAFGRISTSIRELKNFRKLLSQLKQ
;
A
#
# COMPACT_ATOMS: atom_id res chain seq x y z
N ASP A 1 8.89 20.77 1.54
CA ASP A 1 8.66 19.89 0.37
C ASP A 1 9.88 19.13 -0.11
N LYS A 2 10.99 19.78 -0.47
CA LYS A 2 12.21 19.09 -0.95
C LYS A 2 12.75 18.04 0.03
N GLN A 3 12.86 18.39 1.31
CA GLN A 3 13.30 17.47 2.38
C GLN A 3 12.36 16.26 2.55
N ILE A 4 11.04 16.47 2.45
CA ILE A 4 10.05 15.37 2.54
C ILE A 4 10.23 14.40 1.38
N LYS A 5 10.46 14.92 0.17
CA LYS A 5 10.74 14.11 -1.01
C LYS A 5 12.02 13.29 -0.83
N GLU A 6 13.09 13.90 -0.33
CA GLU A 6 14.37 13.23 -0.06
C GLU A 6 14.21 12.10 0.97
N LEU A 7 13.50 12.35 2.08
CA LEU A 7 13.19 11.33 3.09
C LEU A 7 12.38 10.17 2.52
N LEU A 8 11.37 10.46 1.71
CA LEU A 8 10.51 9.46 1.09
C LEU A 8 11.30 8.61 0.08
N LEU A 9 12.17 9.22 -0.73
CA LEU A 9 13.06 8.49 -1.64
C LEU A 9 14.06 7.61 -0.88
N GLY A 10 14.61 8.10 0.24
CA GLY A 10 15.46 7.30 1.12
C GLY A 10 14.73 6.07 1.66
N LEU A 11 13.50 6.24 2.14
CA LEU A 11 12.66 5.12 2.60
C LEU A 11 12.39 4.10 1.48
N LEU A 12 12.06 4.56 0.28
CA LEU A 12 11.82 3.66 -0.87
C LEU A 12 13.09 2.92 -1.30
N HIS A 13 14.26 3.54 -1.20
CA HIS A 13 15.53 2.89 -1.47
C HIS A 13 15.80 1.76 -0.47
N VAL A 14 15.55 1.99 0.82
CA VAL A 14 15.65 0.96 1.87
C VAL A 14 14.64 -0.17 1.64
N ALA A 15 13.41 0.16 1.23
CA ALA A 15 12.41 -0.85 0.90
C ALA A 15 12.85 -1.72 -0.30
N LYS A 16 13.48 -1.11 -1.32
CA LYS A 16 13.99 -1.81 -2.50
C LYS A 16 15.22 -2.68 -2.22
N SER A 17 16.06 -2.30 -1.26
CA SER A 17 17.25 -3.09 -0.90
C SER A 17 16.90 -4.34 -0.08
N PHE A 18 15.67 -4.46 0.41
CA PHE A 18 15.21 -5.65 1.09
C PHE A 18 15.05 -6.81 0.08
N PRO A 19 15.68 -7.97 0.31
CA PRO A 19 15.54 -9.12 -0.57
C PRO A 19 14.12 -9.70 -0.46
N LEU A 20 13.23 -9.27 -1.34
CA LEU A 20 11.89 -9.83 -1.46
C LEU A 20 11.98 -11.23 -2.08
N HIS A 21 11.34 -12.20 -1.43
CA HIS A 21 11.24 -13.59 -1.89
C HIS A 21 9.94 -13.88 -2.65
N PHE A 22 9.13 -12.86 -2.92
CA PHE A 22 7.85 -13.03 -3.59
C PHE A 22 7.99 -12.82 -5.09
N ASP A 23 7.60 -13.82 -5.89
CA ASP A 23 7.53 -13.69 -7.34
C ASP A 23 6.21 -13.02 -7.73
N GLU A 24 6.26 -11.69 -7.86
CA GLU A 24 5.13 -10.82 -8.21
C GLU A 24 4.49 -11.20 -9.56
N THR A 25 5.25 -11.85 -10.45
CA THR A 25 4.78 -12.21 -11.78
C THR A 25 3.74 -13.31 -11.79
N THR A 26 3.73 -14.16 -10.77
CA THR A 26 2.81 -15.30 -10.65
C THR A 26 1.35 -14.90 -10.42
N LEU A 27 1.12 -13.73 -9.79
CA LEU A 27 -0.23 -13.26 -9.45
C LEU A 27 -0.61 -11.96 -10.15
N PHE A 28 0.36 -11.07 -10.42
CA PHE A 28 0.09 -9.71 -10.91
C PHE A 28 0.52 -9.46 -12.35
N ALA A 29 1.43 -10.27 -12.91
CA ALA A 29 1.94 -10.12 -14.27
C ALA A 29 1.52 -11.23 -15.27
N GLY A 30 0.59 -12.12 -14.85
CA GLY A 30 0.04 -13.23 -15.64
C GLY A 30 -0.79 -12.82 -16.87
N ASP A 31 -1.74 -13.66 -17.30
CA ASP A 31 -2.55 -13.39 -18.49
C ASP A 31 -3.25 -12.02 -18.40
N LYS A 32 -3.19 -11.24 -19.48
CA LYS A 32 -3.67 -9.85 -19.51
C LYS A 32 -5.16 -9.78 -19.19
N THR A 33 -5.95 -10.78 -19.60
CA THR A 33 -7.40 -10.79 -19.36
C THR A 33 -7.73 -11.13 -17.92
N GLU A 34 -7.05 -12.13 -17.36
CA GLU A 34 -7.21 -12.53 -15.97
C GLU A 34 -6.74 -11.46 -14.99
N ALA A 35 -5.57 -10.85 -15.23
CA ALA A 35 -5.05 -9.75 -14.41
C ALA A 35 -5.96 -8.52 -14.46
N ALA A 36 -6.55 -8.20 -15.63
CA ALA A 36 -7.50 -7.09 -15.76
C ALA A 36 -8.79 -7.35 -14.97
N LYS A 37 -9.33 -8.57 -15.07
CA LYS A 37 -10.51 -8.97 -14.29
C LYS A 37 -10.23 -8.93 -12.79
N LEU A 38 -9.11 -9.50 -12.36
CA LEU A 38 -8.69 -9.53 -10.96
C LEU A 38 -8.52 -8.11 -10.39
N LYS A 39 -7.93 -7.20 -11.17
CA LYS A 39 -7.82 -5.78 -10.83
C LYS A 39 -9.19 -5.13 -10.58
N ASP A 40 -10.17 -5.38 -11.44
CA ASP A 40 -11.52 -4.84 -11.28
C ASP A 40 -12.26 -5.45 -10.09
N ASP A 41 -12.11 -6.75 -9.87
CA ASP A 41 -12.69 -7.46 -8.73
C ASP A 41 -12.14 -6.91 -7.41
N PHE A 42 -10.81 -6.69 -7.31
CA PHE A 42 -10.21 -6.02 -6.17
C PHE A 42 -10.74 -4.60 -6.01
N ARG A 43 -10.78 -3.80 -7.08
CA ARG A 43 -11.30 -2.42 -7.03
C ARG A 43 -12.73 -2.37 -6.49
N LEU A 44 -13.60 -3.25 -6.97
CA LEU A 44 -14.98 -3.35 -6.49
C LEU A 44 -15.03 -3.77 -5.02
N THR A 45 -14.21 -4.74 -4.63
CA THR A 45 -14.12 -5.24 -3.26
C THR A 45 -13.69 -4.14 -2.28
N PHE A 46 -12.63 -3.39 -2.60
CA PHE A 46 -12.19 -2.26 -1.77
C PHE A 46 -13.22 -1.14 -1.68
N LYS A 47 -13.98 -0.89 -2.77
CA LYS A 47 -15.09 0.07 -2.75
C LYS A 47 -16.21 -0.39 -1.80
N ASN A 48 -16.53 -1.69 -1.81
CA ASN A 48 -17.53 -2.26 -0.91
C ASN A 48 -17.07 -2.24 0.54
N ILE A 49 -15.80 -2.56 0.82
CA ILE A 49 -15.22 -2.45 2.17
C ILE A 49 -15.29 -0.99 2.65
N SER A 50 -14.96 -0.02 1.80
CA SER A 50 -15.06 1.40 2.16
C SER A 50 -16.49 1.81 2.53
N ARG A 51 -17.51 1.28 1.86
CA ARG A 51 -18.93 1.47 2.22
C ARG A 51 -19.28 0.81 3.56
N ILE A 52 -18.77 -0.38 3.84
CA ILE A 52 -18.95 -1.03 5.15
C ILE A 52 -18.37 -0.17 6.27
N MET A 53 -17.23 0.49 6.02
CA MET A 53 -16.63 1.39 7.02
C MET A 53 -17.54 2.59 7.36
N ASP A 54 -18.43 3.03 6.46
CA ASP A 54 -19.42 4.07 6.76
C ASP A 54 -20.45 3.66 7.82
N CYS A 55 -20.62 2.36 8.06
CA CYS A 55 -21.50 1.82 9.09
C CYS A 55 -20.81 1.70 10.47
N VAL A 56 -19.50 1.93 10.57
CA VAL A 56 -18.75 1.79 11.83
C VAL A 56 -19.02 2.99 12.73
N GLY A 57 -19.68 2.80 13.88
CA GLY A 57 -20.06 3.88 14.80
C GLY A 57 -18.89 4.58 15.50
N CYS A 58 -17.76 3.88 15.70
CA CYS A 58 -16.54 4.48 16.24
C CYS A 58 -15.84 5.34 15.16
N PHE A 59 -15.80 6.67 15.36
CA PHE A 59 -15.20 7.61 14.40
C PHE A 59 -13.72 7.35 14.14
N LYS A 60 -12.92 7.05 15.18
CA LYS A 60 -11.50 6.72 15.01
C LYS A 60 -11.32 5.43 14.19
N CYS A 61 -12.13 4.42 14.49
CA CYS A 61 -12.10 3.13 13.82
C CYS A 61 -12.50 3.28 12.34
N ARG A 62 -13.54 4.08 12.06
CA ARG A 62 -13.95 4.44 10.70
C ARG A 62 -12.84 5.15 9.94
N LEU A 63 -12.21 6.15 10.55
CA LEU A 63 -11.13 6.92 9.93
C LEU A 63 -9.96 6.00 9.55
N TRP A 64 -9.43 5.24 10.51
CA TRP A 64 -8.30 4.35 10.27
C TRP A 64 -8.68 3.18 9.36
N GLY A 65 -9.89 2.63 9.48
CA GLY A 65 -10.39 1.59 8.61
C GLY A 65 -10.47 2.04 7.15
N LYS A 66 -11.00 3.24 6.88
CA LYS A 66 -11.00 3.81 5.52
C LYS A 66 -9.60 4.09 5.01
N LEU A 67 -8.74 4.68 5.85
CA LEU A 67 -7.38 5.02 5.48
C LEU A 67 -6.57 3.75 5.13
N GLN A 68 -6.65 2.70 5.94
CA GLN A 68 -5.90 1.47 5.72
C GLN A 68 -6.41 0.67 4.53
N THR A 69 -7.73 0.63 4.32
CA THR A 69 -8.34 -0.04 3.17
C THR A 69 -8.01 0.68 1.86
N GLN A 70 -8.03 2.01 1.84
CA GLN A 70 -7.56 2.79 0.69
C GLN A 70 -6.06 2.60 0.42
N GLY A 71 -5.24 2.59 1.48
CA GLY A 71 -3.79 2.36 1.34
C GLY A 71 -3.48 0.98 0.75
N LEU A 72 -4.18 -0.07 1.20
CA LEU A 72 -4.04 -1.42 0.65
C LEU A 72 -4.52 -1.50 -0.80
N GLY A 73 -5.65 -0.88 -1.13
CA GLY A 73 -6.13 -0.79 -2.51
C GLY A 73 -5.15 -0.03 -3.42
N THR A 74 -4.49 1.01 -2.89
CA THR A 74 -3.44 1.75 -3.61
C THR A 74 -2.21 0.89 -3.85
N ALA A 75 -1.79 0.09 -2.87
CA ALA A 75 -0.68 -0.85 -3.02
C ALA A 75 -0.96 -1.87 -4.14
N LEU A 76 -2.16 -2.47 -4.13
CA LEU A 76 -2.58 -3.40 -5.18
C LEU A 76 -2.68 -2.71 -6.55
N LYS A 77 -3.19 -1.46 -6.60
CA LYS A 77 -3.21 -0.67 -7.83
C LYS A 77 -1.80 -0.49 -8.42
N ILE A 78 -0.77 -0.30 -7.58
CA ILE A 78 0.63 -0.23 -8.02
C ILE A 78 1.08 -1.58 -8.59
N LEU A 79 0.85 -2.68 -7.84
CA LEU A 79 1.23 -4.03 -8.25
C LEU A 79 0.61 -4.46 -9.60
N PHE A 80 -0.67 -4.13 -9.84
CA PHE A 80 -1.35 -4.39 -11.12
C PHE A 80 -0.97 -3.44 -12.26
N SER A 81 -0.09 -2.46 -12.03
CA SER A 81 0.29 -1.44 -12.99
C SER A 81 1.78 -1.45 -13.33
N GLU A 82 2.52 -2.51 -13.00
CA GLU A 82 3.96 -2.66 -13.29
C GLU A 82 4.33 -2.25 -14.73
N LYS A 83 3.70 -2.87 -15.75
CA LYS A 83 3.93 -2.53 -17.17
C LYS A 83 3.65 -1.06 -17.49
N GLN A 84 2.65 -0.45 -16.86
CA GLN A 84 2.33 0.97 -17.06
C GLN A 84 3.39 1.86 -16.42
N ILE A 85 3.91 1.45 -15.25
CA ILE A 85 4.94 2.15 -14.50
C ILE A 85 6.29 2.11 -15.24
N GLU A 86 6.66 0.98 -15.83
CA GLU A 86 7.88 0.84 -16.65
C GLU A 86 7.84 1.76 -17.88
N THR A 87 6.67 1.93 -18.48
CA THR A 87 6.48 2.82 -19.65
C THR A 87 6.26 4.29 -19.30
N LEU A 88 6.43 4.69 -18.02
CA LEU A 88 6.21 6.08 -17.63
C LEU A 88 7.18 7.03 -18.35
N PRO A 89 6.68 8.12 -18.96
CA PRO A 89 7.53 9.07 -19.65
C PRO A 89 8.48 9.76 -18.66
N GLN A 90 9.77 9.82 -18.98
CA GLN A 90 10.77 10.53 -18.16
C GLN A 90 10.67 12.06 -18.27
N SER A 91 9.84 12.57 -19.18
CA SER A 91 9.61 14.00 -19.41
C SER A 91 8.14 14.38 -19.19
N ASN A 92 7.91 15.58 -18.67
CA ASN A 92 6.58 16.14 -18.35
C ASN A 92 5.71 16.46 -19.58
N SER A 93 6.14 16.11 -20.79
CA SER A 93 5.46 16.49 -22.04
C SER A 93 4.23 15.64 -22.39
N ALA A 94 3.98 14.54 -21.68
CA ALA A 94 2.82 13.67 -21.91
C ALA A 94 2.09 13.31 -20.61
N LYS A 95 0.76 13.14 -20.68
CA LYS A 95 -0.02 12.64 -19.54
C LYS A 95 0.45 11.23 -19.19
N PRO A 96 0.83 10.96 -17.93
CA PRO A 96 1.33 9.65 -17.55
C PRO A 96 0.21 8.59 -17.61
N SER A 97 0.55 7.39 -18.06
CA SER A 97 -0.32 6.21 -18.09
C SER A 97 -0.76 5.76 -16.68
N PHE A 98 0.02 6.13 -15.66
CA PHE A 98 -0.22 5.81 -14.25
C PHE A 98 -0.06 7.07 -13.38
N GLN A 99 -1.04 7.31 -12.51
CA GLN A 99 -1.01 8.42 -11.56
C GLN A 99 -1.62 8.03 -10.21
N LEU A 100 -1.03 8.58 -9.16
CA LEU A 100 -1.55 8.53 -7.79
C LEU A 100 -1.98 9.93 -7.34
N SER A 101 -3.17 10.02 -6.78
CA SER A 101 -3.66 11.22 -6.10
C SER A 101 -2.95 11.43 -4.77
N ARG A 102 -3.04 12.65 -4.23
CA ARG A 102 -2.54 12.97 -2.88
C ARG A 102 -3.11 12.04 -1.81
N GLN A 103 -4.41 11.72 -1.90
CA GLN A 103 -5.09 10.86 -0.94
C GLN A 103 -4.56 9.42 -1.00
N GLU A 104 -4.34 8.89 -2.21
CA GLU A 104 -3.72 7.57 -2.40
C GLU A 104 -2.30 7.52 -1.82
N ILE A 105 -1.48 8.55 -2.07
CA ILE A 105 -0.13 8.63 -1.51
C ILE A 105 -0.17 8.66 0.02
N VAL A 106 -0.99 9.55 0.60
CA VAL A 106 -1.09 9.69 2.07
C VAL A 106 -1.57 8.37 2.70
N SER A 107 -2.60 7.76 2.14
CA SER A 107 -3.16 6.50 2.66
C SER A 107 -2.17 5.33 2.53
N LEU A 108 -1.43 5.23 1.42
CA LEU A 108 -0.41 4.19 1.21
C LEU A 108 0.65 4.20 2.32
N PHE A 109 1.30 5.36 2.53
CA PHE A 109 2.37 5.46 3.54
C PHE A 109 1.83 5.35 4.97
N ASN A 110 0.65 5.88 5.26
CA ASN A 110 0.05 5.74 6.58
C ASN A 110 -0.36 4.28 6.87
N ALA A 111 -0.94 3.58 5.90
CA ALA A 111 -1.28 2.16 6.03
C ALA A 111 -0.02 1.32 6.28
N PHE A 112 1.02 1.52 5.47
CA PHE A 112 2.32 0.87 5.66
C PHE A 112 2.92 1.18 7.04
N GLY A 113 2.86 2.44 7.48
CA GLY A 113 3.32 2.87 8.80
C GLY A 113 2.59 2.22 9.96
N ARG A 114 1.27 1.95 9.83
CA ARG A 114 0.51 1.18 10.83
C ARG A 114 0.99 -0.27 10.91
N ILE A 115 1.17 -0.94 9.77
CA ILE A 115 1.69 -2.32 9.73
C ILE A 115 3.11 -2.39 10.31
N SER A 116 3.98 -1.46 9.93
CA SER A 116 5.33 -1.33 10.48
C SER A 116 5.32 -1.14 12.00
N THR A 117 4.43 -0.29 12.51
CA THR A 117 4.23 -0.11 13.95
C THR A 117 3.76 -1.40 14.62
N SER A 118 2.77 -2.09 14.04
CA SER A 118 2.29 -3.38 14.56
C SER A 118 3.42 -4.42 14.65
N ILE A 119 4.29 -4.53 13.64
CA ILE A 119 5.45 -5.44 13.68
C ILE A 119 6.42 -5.05 14.81
N ARG A 120 6.68 -3.75 15.00
CA ARG A 120 7.50 -3.27 16.12
C ARG A 120 6.87 -3.63 17.47
N GLU A 121 5.55 -3.48 17.62
CA GLU A 121 4.86 -3.83 18.86
C GLU A 121 4.91 -5.34 19.16
N LEU A 122 4.91 -6.21 18.13
CA LEU A 122 5.13 -7.64 18.36
C LEU A 122 6.48 -7.92 19.04
N LYS A 123 7.55 -7.21 18.65
CA LYS A 123 8.86 -7.32 19.31
C LYS A 123 8.79 -6.84 20.77
N ASN A 124 8.08 -5.75 21.04
CA ASN A 124 7.90 -5.21 22.39
C ASN A 124 7.13 -6.19 23.28
N PHE A 125 6.01 -6.74 22.80
CA PHE A 125 5.24 -7.73 23.54
C PHE A 125 6.04 -9.00 23.81
N ARG A 126 6.83 -9.49 22.85
CA ARG A 126 7.73 -10.64 23.08
C ARG A 126 8.73 -10.38 24.21
N LYS A 127 9.32 -9.17 24.26
CA LYS A 127 10.25 -8.77 25.33
C LYS A 127 9.55 -8.69 26.68
N LEU A 128 8.36 -8.10 26.73
CA LEU A 128 7.58 -8.02 27.98
C LEU A 128 7.21 -9.41 28.50
N LEU A 129 6.74 -10.30 27.62
CA LEU A 129 6.41 -11.67 27.98
C LEU A 129 7.62 -12.48 28.46
N SER A 130 8.82 -12.23 27.93
CA SER A 130 10.04 -12.87 28.45
C SER A 130 10.42 -12.38 29.85
N GLN A 131 10.14 -11.11 30.17
CA GLN A 131 10.42 -10.53 31.49
C GLN A 131 9.44 -11.03 32.56
N LEU A 132 8.17 -11.25 32.19
CA LEU A 132 7.15 -11.79 33.10
C LEU A 132 7.33 -13.28 33.43
N LYS A 133 8.19 -13.99 32.68
CA LYS A 133 8.51 -15.41 32.91
C LYS A 133 9.75 -15.62 33.80
N GLN A 134 10.41 -14.55 34.23
CA GLN A 134 11.41 -14.55 35.30
C GLN A 134 10.74 -14.23 36.63
#